data_AF-A0A8X6F552-F1
#
_entry.id   AF-A0A8X6F552-F1
#
_cell.length_a   1.000
_cell.length_b   1.000
_cell.length_c   1.000
_cell.angle_alpha   90.00
_cell.angle_beta   90.00
_cell.angle_gamma   90.00
#
_symmetry.space_group_name_H-M   'P 1'
#
loop_
_entity.id
_entity.type
_entity.pdbx_description
1 polymer ?
#
loop_
_entity_poly.entity_id
_entity_poly.type
_entity_poly.pdbx_seq_one_letter_code
_entity_poly.pdbx_strand_id
1 'polypeptide(L)'
;MKFYELDPVHFLTVAYLTWHSGLKFTHQELELLSNAEDYVWIESQMRGGICFLGQRYARANNPYLSCYNPSEPFNYIVSLDVNNLYGFCMSEYLPIVDFRWLLTEEIANFNVMTISQSSSTGYLLEVDLIYNESV
;
A
#
# COMPACT_ATOMS: atom_id res chain seq x y z
N MET A 1 1.44 25.06 -12.65
CA MET A 1 1.35 25.32 -11.20
C MET A 1 0.36 26.41 -10.77
N LYS A 2 -0.21 27.21 -11.69
CA LYS A 2 -1.31 28.14 -11.36
C LYS A 2 -2.49 27.50 -10.61
N PHE A 3 -2.80 26.24 -10.89
CA PHE A 3 -3.85 25.48 -10.20
C PHE A 3 -3.58 25.29 -8.70
N TYR A 4 -2.34 24.95 -8.31
CA TYR A 4 -1.95 24.81 -6.90
C TYR A 4 -1.47 26.13 -6.29
N GLU A 5 -1.35 27.19 -7.10
CA GLU A 5 -0.84 28.51 -6.68
C GLU A 5 0.50 28.40 -5.93
N LEU A 6 1.38 27.53 -6.40
CA LEU A 6 2.75 27.40 -5.92
C LEU A 6 3.69 27.87 -7.03
N ASP A 7 4.82 28.48 -6.67
CA ASP A 7 5.86 28.83 -7.63
C ASP A 7 6.93 27.73 -7.63
N PRO A 8 7.15 27.00 -8.75
CA PRO A 8 8.13 25.91 -8.80
C PRO A 8 9.55 26.33 -8.42
N VAL A 9 9.92 27.61 -8.61
CA VAL A 9 11.29 28.10 -8.34
C VAL A 9 11.65 28.05 -6.85
N HIS A 10 10.67 27.90 -5.96
CA HIS A 10 10.89 27.77 -4.52
C HIS A 10 11.17 26.32 -4.07
N PHE A 11 11.15 25.35 -4.98
CA PHE A 11 11.29 23.93 -4.64
C PHE A 11 12.54 23.35 -5.28
N LEU A 12 13.37 22.68 -4.47
CA LEU A 12 14.61 22.04 -4.95
C LEU A 12 14.35 20.83 -5.86
N THR A 13 13.26 20.09 -5.63
CA THR A 13 12.93 18.88 -6.38
C THR A 13 11.44 18.83 -6.72
N VAL A 14 11.10 18.07 -7.77
CA VAL A 14 9.70 17.82 -8.13
C VAL A 14 8.98 17.06 -7.03
N ALA A 15 9.65 16.14 -6.33
CA ALA A 15 9.05 15.41 -5.21
C ALA A 15 8.65 16.37 -4.07
N TYR A 16 9.56 17.29 -3.71
CA TYR A 16 9.28 18.32 -2.70
C TYR A 16 8.11 19.19 -3.12
N LEU A 17 8.08 19.59 -4.40
CA LEU A 17 6.96 20.35 -4.94
C LEU A 17 5.63 19.59 -4.89
N THR A 18 5.61 18.33 -5.32
CA THR A 18 4.41 17.49 -5.36
C THR A 18 3.86 17.27 -3.96
N TRP A 19 4.73 17.02 -2.98
CA TRP A 19 4.36 16.90 -1.57
C TRP A 19 3.65 18.15 -1.04
N HIS A 20 4.25 19.33 -1.26
CA HIS A 20 3.63 20.60 -0.86
C HIS A 20 2.33 20.91 -1.62
N SER A 21 2.25 20.54 -2.89
CA SER A 21 1.02 20.67 -3.67
C SER A 21 -0.10 19.81 -3.09
N GLY A 22 0.21 18.58 -2.68
CA GLY A 22 -0.72 17.66 -2.03
C GLY A 22 -1.25 18.21 -0.71
N LEU A 23 -0.36 18.61 0.21
CA LEU A 23 -0.76 19.18 1.50
C LEU A 23 -1.57 20.47 1.34
N LYS A 24 -1.20 21.34 0.39
CA LYS A 24 -1.96 22.56 0.11
C LYS A 24 -3.35 22.27 -0.43
N PHE A 25 -3.49 21.22 -1.24
CA PHE A 25 -4.78 20.81 -1.80
C PHE A 25 -5.70 20.16 -0.75
N THR A 26 -5.14 19.31 0.12
CA THR A 26 -5.93 18.57 1.12
C THR A 26 -6.17 19.35 2.41
N HIS A 27 -5.39 20.40 2.67
CA HIS A 27 -5.38 21.17 3.91
C HIS A 27 -5.14 20.33 5.17
N GLN A 28 -4.47 19.19 5.01
CA GLN A 28 -4.16 18.30 6.12
C GLN A 28 -2.91 18.78 6.87
N GLU A 29 -2.96 18.69 8.19
CA GLU A 29 -1.82 18.85 9.07
C GLU A 29 -1.35 17.47 9.53
N LEU A 30 -0.06 17.19 9.37
CA LEU A 30 0.53 15.90 9.71
C LEU A 30 1.25 16.02 11.05
N GLU A 31 0.95 15.10 11.97
CA GLU A 31 1.70 14.96 13.21
C GLU A 31 3.12 14.43 12.93
N LEU A 32 4.09 15.03 13.61
CA LEU A 32 5.47 14.57 13.58
C LEU A 32 5.69 13.48 14.62
N LEU A 33 6.20 12.32 14.18
CA LEU A 33 6.72 11.28 15.06
C LEU A 33 7.92 11.83 15.83
N SER A 34 7.69 12.23 17.07
CA SER A 34 8.68 12.96 17.88
C SER A 34 9.60 12.02 18.67
N ASN A 35 9.17 10.77 18.89
CA ASN A 35 9.97 9.75 19.54
C ASN A 35 10.84 9.01 18.51
N ALA A 36 12.14 8.93 18.77
CA ALA A 36 13.10 8.30 17.86
C ALA A 36 12.94 6.78 17.74
N GLU A 37 12.55 6.09 18.83
CA GLU A 37 12.32 4.64 18.83
C GLU A 37 11.08 4.30 17.99
N ASP A 38 10.01 5.07 18.14
CA ASP A 38 8.78 4.90 17.35
C ASP A 38 9.04 5.14 15.86
N TYR A 39 9.82 6.17 15.54
CA TYR A 39 10.25 6.46 14.17
C TYR A 39 11.05 5.29 13.56
N VAL A 40 12.06 4.79 14.28
CA VAL A 40 12.88 3.68 13.83
C VAL A 40 12.05 2.41 13.66
N TRP A 41 11.10 2.15 14.56
CA TRP A 41 10.19 1.03 14.42
C TRP A 41 9.35 1.16 13.14
N ILE A 42 8.71 2.31 12.89
CA ILE A 42 7.90 2.53 11.67
C ILE A 42 8.75 2.38 10.40
N GLU A 43 9.94 3.00 10.35
CA GLU A 43 10.83 2.86 9.18
C GLU A 43 11.24 1.40 8.95
N SER A 44 11.49 0.63 10.02
CA SER A 44 11.85 -0.78 9.90
C SER A 44 10.73 -1.65 9.33
N GLN A 45 9.47 -1.19 9.39
CA GLN A 45 8.32 -1.87 8.79
C GLN A 45 8.05 -1.45 7.35
N MET A 46 8.68 -0.38 6.84
CA MET A 46 8.48 0.05 5.45
C MET A 46 8.97 -1.00 4.47
N ARG A 47 8.15 -1.32 3.46
CA ARG A 47 8.48 -2.25 2.37
C ARG A 47 8.23 -1.58 1.03
N GLY A 48 8.97 -2.02 0.02
CA GLY A 48 8.76 -1.61 -1.37
C GLY A 48 7.61 -2.37 -2.04
N GLY A 49 7.58 -2.33 -3.37
CA GLY A 49 6.64 -3.12 -4.15
C GLY A 49 6.83 -4.62 -3.95
N ILE A 50 5.72 -5.36 -3.94
CA ILE A 50 5.74 -6.82 -3.88
C ILE A 50 6.19 -7.38 -5.23
N CYS A 51 7.24 -8.20 -5.21
CA CYS A 51 7.67 -9.00 -6.37
C CYS A 51 7.60 -10.48 -5.98
N PHE A 52 6.65 -11.20 -6.57
CA PHE A 52 6.39 -12.60 -6.26
C PHE A 52 6.29 -13.44 -7.53
N LEU A 53 6.95 -14.61 -7.52
CA LEU A 53 6.90 -15.59 -8.61
C LEU A 53 6.41 -16.94 -8.07
N GLY A 54 5.09 -17.15 -8.08
CA GLY A 54 4.48 -18.40 -7.60
C GLY A 54 4.71 -19.59 -8.54
N GLN A 55 4.71 -19.36 -9.85
CA GLN A 55 4.94 -20.40 -10.86
C GLN A 55 6.02 -19.94 -11.84
N ARG A 56 7.08 -20.72 -11.99
CA ARG A 56 8.24 -20.36 -12.84
C ARG A 56 7.95 -20.44 -14.34
N TYR A 57 7.01 -21.29 -14.75
CA TYR A 57 6.67 -21.50 -16.15
C TYR A 57 5.19 -21.79 -16.30
N ALA A 58 4.50 -21.00 -17.11
CA ALA A 58 3.13 -21.21 -17.54
C ALA A 58 3.08 -21.10 -19.06
N ARG A 59 2.25 -21.91 -19.70
CA ARG A 59 2.04 -21.90 -21.15
C ARG A 59 0.56 -21.83 -21.45
N ALA A 60 0.19 -20.87 -22.28
CA ALA A 60 -1.17 -20.76 -22.79
C ALA A 60 -1.44 -21.86 -23.86
N ASN A 61 -2.65 -22.39 -23.88
CA ASN A 61 -3.14 -23.35 -24.87
C ASN A 61 -4.44 -22.84 -25.48
N ASN A 62 -4.35 -22.13 -26.61
CA ASN A 62 -5.52 -21.65 -27.36
C ASN A 62 -5.22 -21.59 -28.87
N PRO A 63 -6.25 -21.62 -29.74
CA PRO A 63 -6.11 -21.72 -31.19
C PRO A 63 -5.36 -20.56 -31.88
N TYR A 64 -5.12 -19.46 -31.16
CA TYR A 64 -4.38 -18.31 -31.69
C TYR A 64 -2.85 -18.52 -31.63
N LEU A 65 -2.38 -19.60 -30.99
CA LEU A 65 -0.97 -19.95 -30.86
C LEU A 65 -0.59 -21.09 -31.79
N SER A 66 0.59 -21.01 -32.40
CA SER A 66 1.13 -22.03 -33.31
C SER A 66 1.33 -23.41 -32.66
N CYS A 67 1.36 -23.44 -31.33
CA CYS A 67 1.64 -24.61 -30.52
C CYS A 67 0.40 -25.14 -29.79
N TYR A 68 -0.80 -24.78 -30.27
CA TYR A 68 -2.08 -25.24 -29.75
C TYR A 68 -2.23 -26.76 -29.85
N ASN A 69 -2.68 -27.38 -28.76
CA ASN A 69 -2.99 -28.80 -28.69
C ASN A 69 -4.48 -28.99 -28.33
N PRO A 70 -5.32 -29.49 -29.26
CA PRO A 70 -6.74 -29.76 -28.99
C PRO A 70 -7.00 -30.83 -27.92
N SER A 71 -5.99 -31.65 -27.58
CA SER A 71 -6.08 -32.67 -26.53
C SER A 71 -5.81 -32.13 -25.13
N GLU A 72 -5.32 -30.89 -25.00
CA GLU A 72 -5.05 -30.24 -23.72
C GLU A 72 -6.14 -29.22 -23.36
N PRO A 73 -6.33 -28.90 -22.07
CA PRO A 73 -7.29 -27.89 -21.64
C PRO A 73 -7.02 -26.53 -22.29
N PHE A 74 -8.08 -25.86 -22.72
CA PHE A 74 -8.02 -24.52 -23.31
C PHE A 74 -7.77 -23.46 -22.22
N ASN A 75 -6.80 -22.56 -22.41
CA ASN A 75 -6.52 -21.47 -21.47
C ASN A 75 -5.79 -20.26 -22.10
N TYR A 76 -5.74 -19.17 -21.33
CA TYR A 76 -5.01 -17.93 -21.63
C TYR A 76 -4.10 -17.54 -20.46
N ILE A 77 -3.06 -16.78 -20.77
CA ILE A 77 -2.28 -16.05 -19.76
C ILE A 77 -2.75 -14.59 -19.82
N VAL A 78 -3.16 -14.06 -18.67
CA VAL A 78 -3.64 -12.68 -18.54
C VAL A 78 -2.56 -11.85 -17.86
N SER A 79 -2.23 -10.71 -18.46
CA SER A 79 -1.36 -9.69 -17.85
C SER A 79 -2.24 -8.51 -17.46
N LEU A 80 -2.23 -8.17 -16.17
CA LEU A 80 -2.97 -7.05 -15.60
C LEU A 80 -1.97 -6.03 -15.06
N ASP A 81 -2.25 -4.76 -15.30
CA ASP A 81 -1.51 -3.63 -14.73
C ASP A 81 -2.51 -2.64 -14.14
N VAL A 82 -2.24 -2.18 -12.93
CA VAL A 82 -3.10 -1.22 -12.23
C VAL A 82 -2.64 0.19 -12.56
N ASN A 83 -3.50 0.93 -13.27
CA ASN A 83 -3.26 2.34 -13.56
C ASN A 83 -3.15 3.16 -12.27
N ASN A 84 -1.97 3.74 -12.02
CA ASN A 84 -1.70 4.61 -10.86
C ASN A 84 -1.96 3.93 -9.50
N LEU A 85 -1.39 2.74 -9.28
CA LEU A 85 -1.54 1.97 -8.03
C LEU A 85 -1.29 2.82 -6.78
N TYR A 86 -0.15 3.52 -6.69
CA TYR A 86 0.17 4.32 -5.51
C TYR A 86 -0.80 5.50 -5.34
N GLY A 87 -1.21 6.17 -6.41
CA GLY A 87 -2.20 7.25 -6.31
C GLY A 87 -3.57 6.76 -5.86
N PHE A 88 -3.97 5.56 -6.27
CA PHE A 88 -5.17 4.91 -5.74
C PHE A 88 -5.03 4.64 -4.24
N CYS A 89 -3.93 4.03 -3.79
CA CYS A 89 -3.68 3.80 -2.37
C CYS A 89 -3.60 5.11 -1.56
N MET A 90 -3.06 6.18 -2.14
CA MET A 90 -3.00 7.51 -1.51
C MET A 90 -4.37 8.21 -1.42
N SER A 91 -5.39 7.69 -2.10
CA SER A 91 -6.77 8.20 -2.03
C SER A 91 -7.60 7.50 -0.94
N GLU A 92 -7.05 6.45 -0.32
CA GLU A 92 -7.66 5.73 0.81
C GLU A 92 -7.32 6.40 2.16
N TYR A 93 -7.87 5.88 3.25
CA TYR A 93 -7.57 6.35 4.60
C TYR A 93 -6.09 6.11 4.96
N LEU A 94 -5.38 7.19 5.29
CA LEU A 94 -3.97 7.17 5.70
C LEU A 94 -3.81 7.73 7.13
N PRO A 95 -2.82 7.23 7.89
CA PRO A 95 -2.54 7.76 9.23
C PRO A 95 -1.92 9.16 9.14
N ILE A 96 -2.49 10.12 9.86
CA ILE A 96 -2.06 11.53 9.83
C ILE A 96 -1.80 12.15 11.21
N VAL A 97 -2.43 11.63 12.28
CA VAL A 97 -2.41 12.19 13.64
C VAL A 97 -2.80 11.12 14.67
N ASP A 98 -2.60 11.46 15.94
CA ASP A 98 -2.88 10.70 17.15
C ASP A 98 -2.09 9.39 17.25
N PHE A 99 -0.80 9.46 16.89
CA PHE A 99 0.10 8.31 16.98
C PHE A 99 0.35 7.95 18.44
N ARG A 100 -0.06 6.74 18.83
CA ARG A 100 0.24 6.17 20.16
C ARG A 100 0.29 4.66 20.12
N TRP A 101 1.03 4.09 21.07
CA TRP A 101 0.95 2.67 21.36
C TRP A 101 -0.36 2.32 22.08
N LEU A 102 -0.85 1.11 21.81
CA LEU A 102 -1.99 0.56 22.54
C LEU A 102 -1.56 0.15 23.95
N LEU A 103 -2.45 0.36 24.92
CA LEU A 103 -2.28 -0.14 26.27
C LEU A 103 -2.51 -1.66 26.30
N THR A 104 -1.93 -2.34 27.29
CA THR A 104 -2.08 -3.80 27.44
C THR A 104 -3.54 -4.25 27.49
N GLU A 105 -4.42 -3.46 28.11
CA GLU A 105 -5.86 -3.74 28.19
C GLU A 105 -6.56 -3.59 26.83
N GLU A 106 -6.12 -2.63 26.01
CA GLU A 106 -6.65 -2.44 24.66
C GLU A 106 -6.23 -3.59 23.75
N ILE A 107 -4.97 -4.03 23.87
CA ILE A 107 -4.44 -5.20 23.14
C ILE A 107 -5.19 -6.47 23.54
N ALA A 108 -5.44 -6.69 24.83
CA ALA A 108 -6.14 -7.87 25.31
C ALA A 108 -7.58 -7.99 24.77
N ASN A 109 -8.22 -6.86 24.47
CA ASN A 109 -9.58 -6.81 23.92
C ASN A 109 -9.60 -6.52 22.41
N PHE A 110 -8.44 -6.50 21.76
CA PHE A 110 -8.32 -6.13 20.36
C PHE A 110 -8.81 -7.26 19.45
N ASN A 111 -9.69 -6.94 18.51
CA ASN A 111 -10.14 -7.86 17.49
C ASN A 111 -10.07 -7.18 16.12
N VAL A 112 -9.09 -7.55 15.31
CA VAL A 112 -8.89 -6.96 13.98
C VAL A 112 -10.09 -7.17 13.05
N MET A 113 -10.82 -8.27 13.23
CA MET A 113 -11.93 -8.65 12.34
C MET A 113 -13.18 -7.78 12.51
N THR A 114 -13.25 -6.99 13.59
CA THR A 114 -14.40 -6.09 13.85
C THR A 114 -14.17 -4.68 13.34
N ILE A 115 -12.98 -4.37 12.82
CA ILE A 115 -12.58 -3.03 12.39
C ILE A 115 -12.99 -2.82 10.93
N SER A 116 -13.72 -1.74 10.66
CA SER A 116 -14.08 -1.35 9.30
C SER A 116 -12.85 -0.87 8.54
N GLN A 117 -12.78 -1.16 7.23
CA GLN A 117 -11.77 -0.58 6.33
C GLN A 117 -11.87 0.95 6.25
N SER A 118 -13.07 1.51 6.46
CA SER A 118 -13.32 2.95 6.48
C SER A 118 -13.28 3.54 7.91
N SER A 119 -12.65 2.84 8.85
CA SER A 119 -12.49 3.30 10.22
C SER A 119 -11.67 4.59 10.25
N SER A 120 -12.06 5.54 11.11
CA SER A 120 -11.27 6.75 11.37
C SER A 120 -9.97 6.46 12.11
N THR A 121 -9.88 5.32 12.79
CA THR A 121 -8.68 4.86 13.51
C THR A 121 -8.04 3.71 12.75
N GLY A 122 -6.78 3.90 12.38
CA GLY A 122 -5.92 2.86 11.79
C GLY A 122 -5.07 2.17 12.85
N TYR A 123 -4.60 0.96 12.54
CA TYR A 123 -3.76 0.14 13.43
C TYR A 123 -2.58 -0.42 12.65
N LEU A 124 -1.38 -0.31 13.23
CA LEU A 124 -0.18 -1.00 12.79
C LEU A 124 0.08 -2.14 13.78
N LEU A 125 0.16 -3.37 13.29
CA LEU A 125 0.21 -4.57 14.13
C LEU A 125 1.46 -5.38 13.79
N GLU A 126 2.26 -5.68 14.81
CA GLU A 126 3.30 -6.71 14.76
C GLU A 126 2.71 -8.00 15.33
N VAL A 127 2.64 -9.04 14.51
CA VAL A 127 1.93 -10.28 14.85
C VAL A 127 2.71 -11.51 14.40
N ASP A 128 2.56 -12.59 15.16
CA ASP A 128 2.97 -13.92 14.73
C ASP A 128 1.89 -14.53 13.83
N LEU A 129 2.28 -14.97 12.64
CA LEU A 129 1.38 -15.59 11.67
C LEU A 129 1.66 -17.09 11.56
N ILE A 130 0.61 -17.89 11.69
CA ILE A 130 0.63 -19.32 11.39
C ILE A 130 -0.14 -19.51 10.09
N TYR A 131 0.58 -19.86 9.03
CA TYR A 131 -0.01 -20.20 7.74
C TYR A 131 -0.33 -21.70 7.73
N ASN A 132 -1.59 -22.04 7.44
CA ASN A 132 -1.94 -23.45 7.23
C ASN A 132 -1.24 -23.97 5.96
N GLU A 133 -0.79 -25.22 5.98
CA GLU A 133 -0.21 -25.90 4.81
C GLU A 133 -1.29 -26.23 3.77
N SER A 134 -1.88 -25.21 3.12
CA SER A 134 -2.79 -25.37 1.98
C SER A 134 -3.05 -24.04 1.28
N VAL A 135 -2.28 -23.75 0.24
CA VAL A 135 -2.71 -22.98 -0.94
C VAL A 135 -2.14 -23.65 -2.18
#